data_AF-A0A1F7JWB5-F1
#
_entry.id   AF-A0A1F7JWB5-F1
#
_cell.length_a   1.000
_cell.length_b   1.000
_cell.length_c   1.000
_cell.angle_alpha   90.00
_cell.angle_beta   90.00
_cell.angle_gamma   90.00
#
_symmetry.space_group_name_H-M   'P 1'
#
loop_
_entity.id
_entity.type
_entity.pdbx_description
1 polymer ?
#
loop_
_entity_poly.entity_id
_entity_poly.type
_entity_poly.pdbx_seq_one_letter_code
_entity_poly.pdbx_strand_id
1 'polypeptide(L)'
;MEIFKPVFKKLLSKKVKIFLITRDPMEHDENIRHQATNEILESKEMGINITLFRGNHHRKLAILDKKILWEGSLNILSQTYSCEIMRRIESKELVKQMYNFLGLKNII
;
A
#
# COMPACT_ATOMS: atom_id res chain seq x y z
N MET A 1 4.07 9.11 6.92
CA MET A 1 2.77 9.23 6.20
C MET A 1 2.19 10.65 6.11
N GLU A 2 2.76 11.63 6.82
CA GLU A 2 2.11 12.93 7.03
C GLU A 2 1.62 13.65 5.77
N ILE A 3 2.41 13.60 4.69
CA ILE A 3 2.06 14.26 3.41
C ILE A 3 0.78 13.67 2.81
N PHE A 4 0.56 12.35 2.91
CA PHE A 4 -0.58 11.68 2.29
C PHE A 4 -1.81 11.57 3.20
N LYS A 5 -1.65 11.82 4.51
CA LYS A 5 -2.74 11.76 5.50
C LYS A 5 -3.96 12.62 5.12
N PRO A 6 -3.83 13.88 4.67
CA PRO A 6 -4.98 14.68 4.24
C PRO A 6 -5.70 14.08 3.02
N VAL A 7 -4.95 13.48 2.09
CA VAL A 7 -5.49 12.83 0.90
C VAL A 7 -6.34 11.62 1.28
N PHE A 8 -5.81 10.75 2.16
CA PHE A 8 -6.56 9.58 2.63
C PHE A 8 -7.81 9.98 3.40
N LYS A 9 -7.74 10.97 4.30
CA LYS A 9 -8.94 11.48 5.00
C LYS A 9 -10.02 11.96 4.03
N LYS A 10 -9.65 12.71 2.98
CA LYS A 10 -10.58 13.21 1.96
C LYS A 10 -11.19 12.08 1.12
N LEU A 11 -10.45 11.01 0.86
CA LEU A 11 -10.96 9.84 0.15
C LEU A 11 -11.93 9.03 1.02
N LEU A 12 -11.57 8.81 2.29
CA LEU A 12 -12.41 8.11 3.26
C LEU A 12 -13.72 8.86 3.52
N SER A 13 -13.70 10.20 3.60
CA SER A 13 -14.94 11.00 3.74
C SER A 13 -15.87 10.88 2.53
N LYS A 14 -15.32 10.52 1.36
CA LYS A 14 -16.08 10.19 0.14
C LYS A 14 -16.45 8.70 0.05
N LYS A 15 -16.27 7.94 1.12
CA LYS A 15 -16.54 6.49 1.21
C LYS A 15 -15.71 5.64 0.24
N VAL A 16 -14.55 6.14 -0.20
CA VAL A 16 -13.58 5.35 -0.97
C VAL A 16 -12.97 4.31 -0.04
N LYS A 17 -13.03 3.03 -0.45
CA LYS A 17 -12.40 1.94 0.31
C LYS A 17 -10.90 1.95 0.04
N ILE A 18 -10.12 2.06 1.10
CA ILE A 18 -8.65 2.03 1.04
C ILE A 18 -8.18 0.76 1.74
N PHE A 19 -7.30 0.03 1.07
CA PHE A 19 -6.62 -1.15 1.59
C PHE A 19 -5.12 -0.87 1.60
N LEU A 20 -4.49 -1.02 2.76
CA LEU A 20 -3.04 -0.94 2.91
C LEU A 20 -2.54 -2.32 3.33
N ILE A 21 -1.83 -2.96 2.42
CA ILE A 21 -1.18 -4.25 2.65
C ILE A 21 0.29 -3.96 2.86
N THR A 22 0.80 -4.29 4.04
CA THR A 22 2.18 -3.98 4.41
C THR A 22 2.83 -5.11 5.20
N ARG A 23 4.14 -5.06 5.32
CA ARG A 23 4.91 -5.99 6.14
C ARG A 23 4.50 -5.89 7.60
N ASP A 24 4.45 -7.02 8.29
CA ASP A 24 4.28 -7.05 9.74
C ASP A 24 5.46 -6.30 10.40
N PRO A 25 5.20 -5.27 11.24
CA PRO A 25 6.24 -4.53 11.96
C PRO A 25 7.22 -5.41 12.73
N MET A 26 6.82 -6.61 13.15
CA MET A 26 7.68 -7.55 13.87
C MET A 26 8.87 -8.04 13.03
N GLU A 27 8.80 -7.94 11.70
CA GLU A 27 9.90 -8.28 10.79
C GLU A 27 10.92 -7.15 10.60
N HIS A 28 10.73 -6.01 11.27
CA HIS A 28 11.67 -4.90 11.28
C HIS A 28 12.52 -4.88 12.56
N ASP A 29 13.72 -4.30 12.42
CA ASP A 29 14.58 -3.91 13.53
C ASP A 29 13.85 -2.92 14.45
N GLU A 30 14.25 -2.87 15.72
CA GLU A 30 13.53 -2.22 16.81
C GLU A 30 13.12 -0.76 16.49
N ASN A 31 14.04 0.04 15.97
CA ASN A 31 13.77 1.45 15.63
C ASN A 31 12.69 1.60 14.54
N ILE A 32 12.76 0.80 13.48
CA ILE A 32 11.81 0.84 12.37
C ILE A 32 10.47 0.24 12.79
N ARG A 33 10.50 -0.80 13.63
CA ARG A 33 9.31 -1.45 14.18
C ARG A 33 8.39 -0.49 14.91
N HIS A 34 8.92 0.34 15.81
CA HIS A 34 8.10 1.31 16.54
C HIS A 34 7.41 2.30 15.61
N GLN A 35 8.18 2.88 14.68
CA GLN A 35 7.63 3.83 13.70
C GLN A 35 6.56 3.17 12.81
N ALA A 36 6.85 1.99 12.25
CA ALA A 36 5.91 1.26 11.40
C ALA A 36 4.63 0.90 12.15
N THR A 37 4.75 0.48 13.41
CA THR A 37 3.60 0.15 14.27
C THR A 37 2.70 1.36 14.47
N ASN A 38 3.27 2.51 14.82
CA ASN A 38 2.51 3.74 15.03
C ASN A 38 1.77 4.17 13.76
N GLU A 39 2.45 4.16 12.61
CA GLU A 39 1.87 4.53 11.31
C GLU A 39 0.73 3.58 10.88
N ILE A 40 0.86 2.30 11.17
CA ILE A 40 -0.18 1.29 10.93
C ILE A 40 -1.40 1.52 11.82
N LEU A 41 -1.18 1.75 13.12
CA LEU A 41 -2.27 2.00 14.08
C LEU A 41 -3.03 3.26 13.70
N GLU A 42 -2.32 4.35 13.40
CA GLU A 42 -2.93 5.60 12.99
C GLU A 42 -3.73 5.46 11.69
N SER A 43 -3.18 4.72 10.71
CA SER A 43 -3.89 4.42 9.45
C SER A 43 -5.17 3.62 9.70
N LYS A 44 -5.12 2.64 10.60
CA LYS A 44 -6.28 1.83 10.99
C LYS A 44 -7.33 2.67 11.69
N GLU A 45 -6.94 3.52 12.65
CA GLU A 45 -7.84 4.45 13.37
C GLU A 45 -8.52 5.44 12.42
N MET A 46 -7.83 5.85 11.35
CA MET A 46 -8.41 6.70 10.31
C MET A 46 -9.53 6.00 9.52
N GLY A 47 -9.56 4.67 9.50
CA GLY A 47 -10.53 3.86 8.76
C GLY A 47 -9.95 3.17 7.52
N ILE A 48 -8.62 3.08 7.39
CA ILE A 48 -7.97 2.30 6.33
C ILE A 48 -7.99 0.81 6.72
N ASN A 49 -8.33 -0.06 5.77
CA ASN A 49 -8.30 -1.51 5.98
C ASN A 49 -6.85 -1.98 5.91
N ILE A 50 -6.31 -2.46 7.02
CA ILE A 50 -4.91 -2.93 7.10
C ILE A 50 -4.86 -4.45 7.00
N THR A 51 -3.97 -4.96 6.15
CA THR A 51 -3.55 -6.37 6.17
C THR A 51 -2.04 -6.44 6.37
N LEU A 52 -1.61 -7.22 7.36
CA LEU A 52 -0.20 -7.48 7.62
C LEU A 52 0.23 -8.79 6.96
N PHE A 53 1.39 -8.77 6.31
CA PHE A 53 2.01 -9.95 5.72
C PHE A 53 3.35 -10.23 6.38
N ARG A 54 3.61 -11.51 6.60
CA ARG A 54 4.92 -12.04 6.99
C ARG A 54 5.56 -12.75 5.80
N GLY A 55 6.88 -12.79 5.76
CA GLY A 55 7.63 -13.46 4.71
C GLY A 55 8.09 -12.52 3.61
N ASN A 56 9.06 -11.66 3.92
CA ASN A 56 9.91 -10.88 3.00
C ASN A 56 9.24 -10.34 1.71
N HIS A 57 7.97 -9.93 1.82
CA HIS A 57 7.25 -9.33 0.70
C HIS A 57 7.81 -7.93 0.46
N HIS A 58 8.40 -7.71 -0.72
CA HIS A 58 9.05 -6.45 -1.10
C HIS A 58 8.39 -5.83 -2.36
N ARG A 59 7.08 -5.99 -2.45
CA ARG A 59 6.27 -5.51 -3.58
C ARG A 59 5.86 -4.05 -3.32
N LYS A 60 6.01 -3.21 -4.33
CA LYS A 60 5.66 -1.79 -4.28
C LYS A 60 4.72 -1.51 -5.44
N LEU A 61 3.43 -1.49 -5.12
CA LEU A 61 2.37 -1.35 -6.11
C LEU A 61 1.13 -0.70 -5.52
N ALA A 62 0.30 -0.12 -6.38
CA ALA A 62 -1.02 0.36 -6.04
C ALA A 62 -2.01 -0.02 -7.15
N ILE A 63 -3.21 -0.45 -6.77
CA ILE A 63 -4.32 -0.71 -7.68
C ILE A 63 -5.43 0.27 -7.37
N LEU A 64 -5.85 1.03 -8.38
CA LEU A 64 -6.96 2.00 -8.27
C LEU A 64 -8.13 1.54 -9.13
N ASP A 65 -9.32 1.48 -8.53
CA ASP A 65 -10.60 1.15 -9.17
C ASP A 65 -10.60 -0.13 -10.03
N LYS A 66 -9.71 -1.07 -9.70
CA LYS A 66 -9.45 -2.28 -10.50
C LYS A 66 -9.19 -1.98 -12.00
N LYS A 67 -8.67 -0.80 -12.30
CA LYS A 67 -8.44 -0.29 -13.67
C LYS A 67 -7.03 0.22 -13.89
N ILE A 68 -6.43 0.84 -12.87
CA ILE A 68 -5.08 1.41 -12.94
C ILE A 68 -4.17 0.61 -12.02
N LEU A 69 -3.04 0.15 -12.56
CA LEU A 69 -1.95 -0.45 -11.81
C LEU A 69 -0.77 0.51 -11.80
N TRP A 70 -0.22 0.75 -10.63
CA TRP A 70 1.10 1.31 -10.43
C TRP A 70 2.00 0.21 -9.91
N GLU A 71 3.15 -0.02 -10.54
CA GLU A 71 4.14 -1.02 -10.08
C GLU A 71 5.56 -0.55 -10.36
N GLY A 72 6.52 -1.00 -9.56
CA GLY A 72 7.92 -0.70 -9.77
C GLY A 72 8.81 -0.98 -8.56
N SER A 73 10.01 -0.41 -8.60
CA SER A 73 11.01 -0.55 -7.53
C SER A 73 10.90 0.53 -6.45
N LEU A 74 10.22 1.65 -6.74
CA LEU A 74 10.11 2.82 -5.85
C LEU A 74 9.09 2.63 -4.73
N ASN A 75 9.42 3.08 -3.52
CA ASN A 75 8.47 3.16 -2.42
C ASN A 75 7.49 4.31 -2.64
N ILE A 76 6.23 3.98 -2.91
CA ILE A 76 5.18 4.94 -3.30
C ILE A 76 5.04 6.10 -2.30
N LEU A 77 5.22 5.82 -1.01
CA LEU A 77 5.01 6.77 0.09
C LEU A 77 6.32 7.31 0.71
N SER A 78 7.49 6.90 0.22
CA SER A 78 8.79 7.40 0.69
C SER A 78 9.75 7.58 -0.50
N GLN A 79 9.44 8.56 -1.35
CA GLN A 79 10.27 8.90 -2.49
C GLN A 79 11.45 9.76 -2.02
N THR A 80 12.67 9.23 -2.08
CA THR A 80 13.91 9.96 -1.71
C THR A 80 15.00 9.62 -2.70
N TYR A 81 15.64 10.63 -3.31
CA TYR A 81 16.83 10.57 -4.18
C TYR A 81 17.23 9.16 -4.68
N SER A 82 16.35 8.51 -5.45
CA SER A 82 16.58 7.16 -5.96
C SER A 82 16.40 7.15 -7.48
N CYS A 83 17.17 6.30 -8.16
CA CYS A 83 17.01 6.02 -9.59
C CYS A 83 15.92 4.96 -9.84
N GLU A 84 14.96 4.84 -8.93
CA GLU A 84 13.88 3.85 -9.00
C GLU A 84 12.76 4.33 -9.92
N ILE A 85 11.96 3.38 -10.39
CA ILE A 85 10.85 3.66 -11.31
C ILE A 85 9.52 3.24 -10.71
N MET A 86 8.45 3.92 -11.15
CA MET A 86 7.07 3.45 -11.09
C MET A 86 6.45 3.57 -12.46
N ARG A 87 5.89 2.47 -12.96
CA ARG A 87 5.11 2.46 -14.20
C ARG A 87 3.64 2.57 -13.86
N ARG A 88 2.94 3.48 -14.55
CA ARG A 88 1.48 3.52 -14.60
C ARG A 88 0.99 2.68 -15.77
N ILE A 89 0.07 1.76 -15.51
CA ILE A 89 -0.56 0.90 -16.50
C ILE A 89 -2.07 1.06 -16.38
N GLU A 90 -2.73 1.47 -17.46
CA GLU A 90 -4.19 1.56 -17.53
C GLU A 90 -4.75 0.42 -18.36
N SER A 91 -4.88 -0.74 -17.74
CA SER A 91 -5.43 -1.95 -18.37
C SER A 91 -6.14 -2.81 -17.32
N LYS A 92 -7.45 -3.01 -17.50
CA LYS A 92 -8.25 -3.88 -16.62
C LYS A 92 -7.74 -5.32 -16.63
N GLU A 93 -7.19 -5.77 -17.76
CA GLU A 93 -6.66 -7.12 -17.90
C GLU A 93 -5.41 -7.32 -17.05
N LEU A 94 -4.43 -6.42 -17.19
CA LEU A 94 -3.19 -6.49 -16.40
C LEU A 94 -3.45 -6.30 -14.91
N VAL A 95 -4.40 -5.43 -14.55
CA VAL A 95 -4.85 -5.30 -13.16
C VAL A 95 -5.47 -6.60 -12.65
N LYS A 96 -6.30 -7.29 -13.44
CA LYS A 96 -6.90 -8.58 -13.05
C LYS A 96 -5.83 -9.66 -12.88
N GLN A 97 -4.86 -9.73 -13.79
CA GLN A 97 -3.73 -10.66 -13.68
C GLN A 97 -2.94 -10.41 -12.39
N MET A 98 -2.59 -9.15 -12.11
CA MET A 98 -1.91 -8.77 -10.87
C MET A 98 -2.76 -9.07 -9.62
N TYR A 99 -4.06 -8.75 -9.64
CA TYR A 99 -4.98 -9.03 -8.53
C TYR A 99 -5.02 -10.51 -8.17
N ASN A 100 -5.06 -11.38 -9.19
CA ASN A 100 -5.03 -12.84 -9.02
C ASN A 100 -3.67 -13.34 -8.53
N PHE A 101 -2.57 -12.84 -9.10
CA PHE A 101 -1.21 -13.19 -8.69
C PHE A 101 -0.95 -12.85 -7.22
N LEU A 102 -1.48 -11.72 -6.76
CA LEU A 102 -1.39 -11.28 -5.37
C LEU A 102 -2.35 -12.05 -4.44
N GLY A 103 -3.26 -12.87 -4.95
CA GLY A 103 -4.25 -13.59 -4.16
C GLY A 103 -5.26 -12.68 -3.45
N LEU A 104 -5.46 -11.45 -3.96
CA LEU A 104 -6.25 -10.42 -3.26
C LEU A 104 -7.71 -10.80 -3.05
N LYS A 105 -8.26 -11.74 -3.83
CA LYS A 105 -9.63 -12.25 -3.63
C LYS A 105 -9.83 -12.88 -2.25
N ASN A 106 -8.77 -13.38 -1.62
CA ASN A 106 -8.81 -14.01 -0.31
C ASN A 106 -8.50 -13.02 0.83
N ILE A 107 -8.11 -11.79 0.49
CA ILE A 107 -7.63 -10.76 1.43
C ILE A 107 -8.62 -9.59 1.50
N ILE A 108 -9.24 -9.23 0.37
CA ILE A 108 -10.08 -8.05 0.16
C ILE A 108 -11.44 -8.42 -0.44
#